data_AF-A0A936MX83-F1
#
_entry.id   AF-A0A936MX83-F1
#
_cell.length_a   1.000
_cell.length_b   1.000
_cell.length_c   1.000
_cell.angle_alpha   90.00
_cell.angle_beta   90.00
_cell.angle_gamma   90.00
#
_symmetry.space_group_name_H-M   'P 1'
#
loop_
_entity.id
_entity.type
_entity.pdbx_description
1 polymer ?
#
loop_
_entity_poly.entity_id
_entity_poly.type
_entity_poly.pdbx_seq_one_letter_code
_entity_poly.pdbx_strand_id
1 'polypeptide(L)'
;MRGLLLSLSGCLLVVGLSAQSVRPQVIAGGGATNALPNGGTLKSTFAQPVIGPAGWPNTVLTQGFHQPDPERVGVLPKVFLDGPLVSGLMNDNLRTLPGFPLTEPYTGLGYTHIGSGFETVSPNVLGITGNNAIVDWVFLELRAAGDNTVVKATAVGLVQRDGDVVAPDGVTPISFVAVPDFYYLVVRHRNHLAIMSANTISLGPLAVPVNFTNGSVATFGGTAAQRLNGGVRAMWAGDVTGNGQVKYAGGSNDRDPILVAIGGAVPTATVSGYAGTDVNLNGVTKYAGSANDRDAILTTVGGTVPTATRTTFVP
;
A
#
# COMPACT_ATOMS: atom_id res chain seq x y z
N MET A 1 58.11 -34.75 55.16
CA MET A 1 58.46 -33.45 54.55
C MET A 1 58.73 -33.74 53.08
N ARG A 2 58.02 -33.22 52.08
CA ARG A 2 57.44 -31.89 51.85
C ARG A 2 56.12 -32.05 51.08
N GLY A 3 55.11 -31.28 51.44
CA GLY A 3 53.88 -31.14 50.67
C GLY A 3 54.09 -30.21 49.48
N LEU A 4 53.46 -30.51 48.35
CA LEU A 4 53.37 -29.60 47.21
C LEU A 4 51.87 -29.33 46.99
N LEU A 5 51.43 -28.13 47.38
CA LEU A 5 50.12 -27.60 47.01
C LEU A 5 50.14 -27.28 45.51
N LEU A 6 49.24 -27.88 44.73
CA LEU A 6 48.88 -27.35 43.41
C LEU A 6 47.64 -26.47 43.57
N SER A 7 47.79 -25.16 43.34
CA SER A 7 46.68 -24.22 43.23
C SER A 7 46.12 -24.24 41.80
N LEU A 8 44.80 -24.41 41.68
CA LEU A 8 44.01 -24.24 40.46
C LEU A 8 44.20 -22.85 39.84
N SER A 9 44.14 -22.77 38.51
CA SER A 9 43.60 -21.58 37.85
C SER A 9 42.95 -21.96 36.52
N GLY A 10 41.62 -22.06 36.52
CA GLY A 10 40.82 -22.26 35.32
C GLY A 10 40.74 -20.96 34.53
N CYS A 11 41.28 -20.97 33.31
CA CYS A 11 41.19 -19.84 32.39
C CYS A 11 39.80 -19.85 31.73
N LEU A 12 38.88 -19.01 32.22
CA LEU A 12 37.60 -18.76 31.58
C LEU A 12 37.82 -17.77 30.41
N LEU A 13 37.81 -18.29 29.18
CA LEU A 13 37.94 -17.46 27.98
C LEU A 13 36.59 -16.78 27.68
N VAL A 14 36.43 -15.54 28.13
CA VAL A 14 35.28 -14.70 27.75
C VAL A 14 35.62 -14.03 26.41
N VAL A 15 34.99 -14.47 25.32
CA VAL A 15 35.07 -13.79 24.03
C VAL A 15 34.06 -12.64 24.04
N GLY A 16 34.53 -11.43 24.32
CA GLY A 16 33.71 -10.22 24.18
C GLY A 16 33.47 -9.90 22.71
N LEU A 17 32.23 -10.03 22.25
CA LEU A 17 31.80 -9.46 20.97
C LEU A 17 31.58 -7.95 21.17
N SER A 18 32.53 -7.15 20.71
CA SER A 18 32.35 -5.70 20.61
C SER A 18 31.44 -5.38 19.42
N ALA A 19 30.16 -5.13 19.67
CA ALA A 19 29.30 -4.51 18.66
C ALA A 19 29.73 -3.05 18.48
N GLN A 20 30.35 -2.72 17.34
CA GLN A 20 30.70 -1.34 17.02
C GLN A 20 29.43 -0.61 16.57
N SER A 21 28.90 0.27 17.41
CA SER A 21 27.84 1.19 17.01
C SER A 21 28.48 2.32 16.21
N VAL A 22 28.25 2.36 14.91
CA VAL A 22 28.60 3.51 14.07
C VAL A 22 27.57 4.60 14.31
N ARG A 23 27.63 5.24 15.48
CA ARG A 23 26.95 6.53 15.67
C ARG A 23 27.74 7.57 14.89
N PRO A 24 27.10 8.53 14.21
CA PRO A 24 27.80 9.64 13.59
C PRO A 24 28.68 10.32 14.64
N GLN A 25 29.99 10.17 14.50
CA GLN A 25 30.96 10.82 15.38
C GLN A 25 31.51 12.02 14.63
N VAL A 26 31.44 13.18 15.27
CA VAL A 26 31.95 14.46 14.74
C VAL A 26 33.46 14.37 14.60
N ILE A 27 33.99 14.51 13.38
CA ILE A 27 35.42 14.33 13.07
C ILE A 27 36.22 15.64 13.22
N ALA A 28 35.56 16.80 13.24
CA ALA A 28 36.13 18.08 13.66
C ALA A 28 35.02 19.10 13.96
N GLY A 29 35.11 19.85 15.06
CA GLY A 29 34.22 20.97 15.36
C GLY A 29 34.88 22.30 15.02
N GLY A 30 34.19 23.16 14.29
CA GLY A 30 34.61 24.55 14.04
C GLY A 30 33.42 25.48 14.18
N GLY A 31 33.62 26.76 14.49
CA GLY A 31 32.52 27.69 14.67
C GLY A 31 32.98 29.13 14.80
N ALA A 32 32.07 30.08 14.59
CA ALA A 32 32.34 31.50 14.74
C ALA A 32 31.29 32.16 15.64
N THR A 33 31.74 33.08 16.48
CA THR A 33 30.88 34.00 17.24
C THR A 33 30.97 35.38 16.61
N ASN A 34 29.90 35.82 15.96
CA ASN A 34 29.80 37.15 15.39
C ASN A 34 28.95 38.04 16.29
N ALA A 35 29.51 39.17 16.74
CA ALA A 35 28.76 40.18 17.46
C ALA A 35 27.79 40.90 16.51
N LEU A 36 26.56 41.11 16.95
CA LEU A 36 25.56 41.90 16.24
C LEU A 36 25.57 43.35 16.73
N PRO A 37 25.21 44.32 15.87
CA PRO A 37 25.18 45.74 16.23
C PRO A 37 24.27 46.11 17.42
N ASN A 38 23.32 45.25 17.76
CA ASN A 38 22.36 45.45 18.86
C ASN A 38 22.78 44.77 20.18
N GLY A 39 24.04 44.35 20.31
CA GLY A 39 24.56 43.69 21.51
C GLY A 39 24.24 42.18 21.61
N GLY A 40 23.59 41.60 20.60
CA GLY A 40 23.43 40.15 20.47
C GLY A 40 24.68 39.47 19.91
N THR A 41 24.74 38.14 19.99
CA THR A 41 25.78 37.35 19.31
C THR A 41 25.16 36.23 18.49
N LEU A 42 25.60 36.04 17.25
CA LEU A 42 25.33 34.85 16.44
C LEU A 42 26.47 33.86 16.62
N LYS A 43 26.14 32.63 17.03
CA LYS A 43 27.09 31.52 17.06
C LYS A 43 26.78 30.56 15.91
N SER A 44 27.75 30.31 15.06
CA SER A 44 27.70 29.20 14.10
C SER A 44 28.59 28.07 14.58
N THR A 45 28.12 26.84 14.48
CA THR A 45 28.94 25.64 14.63
C THR A 45 28.82 24.82 13.34
N PHE A 46 29.95 24.34 12.86
CA PHE A 46 30.06 23.29 11.87
C PHE A 46 30.33 21.99 12.61
N ALA A 47 29.52 20.99 12.29
CA ALA A 47 29.62 19.61 12.75
C ALA A 47 29.39 19.33 14.25
N GLN A 48 29.22 20.32 15.14
CA GLN A 48 28.75 20.06 16.52
C GLN A 48 27.29 20.51 16.72
N PRO A 49 26.37 19.62 17.13
CA PRO A 49 25.02 19.99 17.53
C PRO A 49 25.06 20.82 18.81
N VAL A 50 24.46 22.01 18.80
CA VAL A 50 24.22 22.78 20.03
C VAL A 50 22.96 22.23 20.68
N ILE A 51 23.10 21.56 21.82
CA ILE A 51 21.98 21.04 22.63
C ILE A 51 21.86 21.92 23.87
N GLY A 52 20.93 22.87 23.85
CA GLY A 52 20.59 23.68 25.01
C GLY A 52 19.70 24.87 24.63
N PRO A 53 18.76 25.29 25.49
CA PRO A 53 17.97 26.49 25.25
C PRO A 53 18.87 27.73 25.32
N ALA A 54 18.98 28.46 24.21
CA ALA A 54 19.55 29.81 24.20
C ALA A 54 18.40 30.81 24.33
N GLY A 55 18.17 31.31 25.54
CA GLY A 55 17.16 32.33 25.82
C GLY A 55 17.76 33.73 25.77
N TRP A 56 17.10 34.63 25.03
CA TRP A 56 17.25 36.08 25.18
C TRP A 56 15.93 36.64 25.75
N PRO A 57 15.92 37.84 26.37
CA PRO A 57 14.72 38.41 27.01
C PRO A 57 13.47 38.53 26.11
N ASN A 58 13.60 38.35 24.79
CA ASN A 58 12.52 38.53 23.82
C ASN A 58 12.62 37.68 22.53
N THR A 59 13.57 36.73 22.42
CA THR A 59 13.69 35.86 21.23
C THR A 59 14.13 34.45 21.62
N VAL A 60 13.34 33.45 21.23
CA VAL A 60 13.73 32.04 21.26
C VAL A 60 14.00 31.61 19.82
N LEU A 61 15.25 31.24 19.52
CA LEU A 61 15.59 30.55 18.26
C LEU A 61 15.58 29.05 18.52
N THR A 62 14.53 28.37 18.07
CA THR A 62 14.47 26.90 18.03
C THR A 62 15.04 26.45 16.69
N GLN A 63 16.36 26.28 16.59
CA GLN A 63 17.02 25.78 15.39
C GLN A 63 17.85 24.55 15.79
N GLY A 64 17.40 23.35 15.41
CA GLY A 64 18.11 22.13 15.77
C GLY A 64 17.33 20.83 15.71
N PHE A 65 16.55 20.58 14.65
CA PHE A 65 16.28 19.21 14.20
C PHE A 65 16.25 19.24 12.67
N HIS A 66 17.29 18.72 12.00
CA HIS A 66 16.95 17.84 10.89
C HIS A 66 16.26 16.67 11.57
N GLN A 67 14.92 16.67 11.60
CA GLN A 67 14.26 15.37 11.67
C GLN A 67 14.81 14.60 10.47
N PRO A 68 15.25 13.34 10.62
CA PRO A 68 15.41 12.52 9.43
C PRO A 68 14.04 12.54 8.76
N ASP A 69 13.90 13.31 7.68
CA ASP A 69 12.73 13.19 6.85
C ASP A 69 12.69 11.71 6.50
N PRO A 70 11.57 11.02 6.80
CA PRO A 70 11.49 9.61 6.50
C PRO A 70 11.87 9.43 5.03
N GLU A 71 12.86 8.59 4.77
CA GLU A 71 13.22 8.28 3.39
C GLU A 71 11.98 7.77 2.68
N ARG A 72 11.80 8.24 1.44
CA ARG A 72 10.66 7.87 0.62
C ARG A 72 11.14 7.24 -0.65
N VAL A 73 10.41 6.20 -1.05
CA VAL A 73 10.53 5.62 -2.38
C VAL A 73 9.22 5.76 -3.15
N GLY A 74 9.33 5.98 -4.46
CA GLY A 74 8.17 6.26 -5.32
C GLY A 74 7.88 5.16 -6.34
N VAL A 75 6.61 4.99 -6.68
CA VAL A 75 6.16 4.16 -7.80
C VAL A 75 5.04 4.87 -8.59
N LEU A 76 4.93 4.53 -9.86
CA LEU A 76 3.84 4.88 -10.76
C LEU A 76 3.14 3.57 -11.18
N PRO A 77 2.28 2.98 -10.33
CA PRO A 77 1.61 1.74 -10.63
C PRO A 77 0.52 1.95 -11.68
N LYS A 78 0.36 0.99 -12.58
CA LYS A 78 -0.82 0.90 -13.46
C LYS A 78 -1.47 -0.46 -13.30
N VAL A 79 -2.75 -0.49 -12.95
CA VAL A 79 -3.53 -1.70 -12.67
C VAL A 79 -4.97 -1.53 -13.15
N PHE A 80 -5.56 -2.59 -13.69
CA PHE A 80 -6.99 -2.65 -13.96
C PHE A 80 -7.68 -3.57 -12.97
N LEU A 81 -8.87 -3.17 -12.54
CA LEU A 81 -9.84 -3.97 -11.80
C LEU A 81 -10.81 -4.55 -12.83
N ASP A 82 -10.89 -5.86 -12.92
CA ASP A 82 -11.67 -6.50 -13.98
C ASP A 82 -13.19 -6.26 -13.86
N GLY A 83 -13.70 -6.09 -12.64
CA GLY A 83 -15.11 -5.81 -12.38
C GLY A 83 -15.64 -4.59 -13.15
N PRO A 84 -15.06 -3.39 -12.95
CA PRO A 84 -15.46 -2.19 -13.69
C PRO A 84 -14.89 -2.10 -15.12
N LEU A 85 -14.01 -3.00 -15.55
CA LEU A 85 -13.30 -2.88 -16.83
C LEU A 85 -14.22 -3.14 -18.03
N VAL A 86 -14.42 -2.10 -18.84
CA VAL A 86 -15.23 -2.13 -20.07
C VAL A 86 -14.45 -1.49 -21.22
N SER A 87 -14.08 -2.30 -22.22
CA SER A 87 -13.43 -1.83 -23.45
C SER A 87 -12.14 -1.01 -23.22
N GLY A 88 -11.31 -1.42 -22.26
CA GLY A 88 -10.00 -0.82 -21.99
C GLY A 88 -10.00 0.38 -21.04
N LEU A 89 -11.16 0.78 -20.52
CA LEU A 89 -11.30 1.73 -19.41
C LEU A 89 -12.18 1.14 -18.32
N MET A 90 -12.00 1.57 -17.08
CA MET A 90 -12.87 1.19 -15.98
C MET A 90 -14.06 2.14 -15.84
N ASN A 91 -15.19 1.61 -15.40
CA ASN A 91 -16.33 2.39 -14.96
C ASN A 91 -15.99 3.15 -13.66
N ASP A 92 -16.36 4.42 -13.58
CA ASP A 92 -16.14 5.34 -12.47
C ASP A 92 -17.41 5.71 -11.70
N ASN A 93 -18.50 4.96 -11.84
CA ASN A 93 -19.78 5.27 -11.18
C ASN A 93 -19.65 5.43 -9.66
N LEU A 94 -18.74 4.71 -8.99
CA LEU A 94 -18.59 4.81 -7.54
C LEU A 94 -18.25 6.22 -7.06
N ARG A 95 -17.38 6.97 -7.76
CA ARG A 95 -16.94 8.30 -7.29
C ARG A 95 -18.07 9.31 -7.20
N THR A 96 -19.18 9.08 -7.91
CA THR A 96 -20.33 9.98 -7.94
C THR A 96 -21.35 9.66 -6.85
N LEU A 97 -21.16 8.56 -6.11
CA LEU A 97 -22.01 8.22 -4.99
C LEU A 97 -21.83 9.24 -3.86
N PRO A 98 -22.92 9.71 -3.23
CA PRO A 98 -22.83 10.50 -2.01
C PRO A 98 -22.10 9.77 -0.86
N GLY A 99 -22.09 8.43 -0.91
CA GLY A 99 -21.43 7.57 0.07
C GLY A 99 -20.04 7.08 -0.33
N PHE A 100 -19.40 7.65 -1.36
CA PHE A 100 -18.00 7.33 -1.65
C PHE A 100 -17.12 7.77 -0.46
N PRO A 101 -16.24 6.91 0.08
CA PRO A 101 -15.50 7.22 1.29
C PRO A 101 -14.41 8.27 1.01
N LEU A 102 -14.47 9.38 1.76
CA LEU A 102 -13.45 10.44 1.68
C LEU A 102 -12.21 10.15 2.51
N THR A 103 -12.26 9.15 3.39
CA THR A 103 -11.11 8.56 4.07
C THR A 103 -10.92 7.16 3.51
N GLU A 104 -9.68 6.73 3.34
CA GLU A 104 -9.42 5.39 2.85
C GLU A 104 -10.09 4.30 3.70
N PRO A 105 -10.66 3.26 3.06
CA PRO A 105 -11.46 2.25 3.78
C PRO A 105 -10.62 1.17 4.44
N TYR A 106 -9.34 1.00 4.09
CA TYR A 106 -8.52 -0.16 4.46
C TYR A 106 -8.18 -0.18 5.95
N THR A 107 -8.03 0.97 6.60
CA THR A 107 -7.95 1.01 8.08
C THR A 107 -9.21 0.44 8.73
N GLY A 108 -10.39 0.83 8.24
CA GLY A 108 -11.67 0.32 8.75
C GLY A 108 -11.91 -1.16 8.42
N LEU A 109 -11.32 -1.66 7.34
CA LEU A 109 -11.35 -3.06 6.94
C LEU A 109 -10.30 -3.93 7.69
N GLY A 110 -9.49 -3.33 8.56
CA GLY A 110 -8.54 -4.05 9.41
C GLY A 110 -7.22 -4.41 8.73
N TYR A 111 -6.86 -3.72 7.63
CA TYR A 111 -5.55 -3.90 7.01
C TYR A 111 -4.45 -3.38 7.95
N THR A 112 -3.28 -4.02 7.92
CA THR A 112 -2.14 -3.55 8.71
C THR A 112 -1.38 -2.50 7.92
N HIS A 113 -1.30 -1.28 8.45
CA HIS A 113 -0.56 -0.18 7.83
C HIS A 113 0.84 -0.04 8.44
N ILE A 114 1.84 0.20 7.59
CA ILE A 114 3.23 0.50 7.95
C ILE A 114 3.66 1.77 7.21
N GLY A 115 3.65 2.91 7.91
CA GLY A 115 4.04 4.20 7.33
C GLY A 115 2.96 4.90 6.50
N SER A 116 1.72 4.42 6.55
CA SER A 116 0.53 4.99 5.88
C SER A 116 -0.72 4.83 6.75
N GLY A 117 -1.89 5.21 6.24
CA GLY A 117 -3.20 5.05 6.90
C GLY A 117 -3.91 6.37 7.14
N PHE A 118 -5.25 6.31 7.13
CA PHE A 118 -6.15 7.45 7.29
C PHE A 118 -6.00 8.53 6.20
N GLU A 119 -5.44 8.19 5.04
CA GLU A 119 -5.40 9.08 3.89
C GLU A 119 -6.80 9.57 3.53
N THR A 120 -6.90 10.86 3.18
CA THR A 120 -8.17 11.47 2.77
C THR A 120 -8.10 12.02 1.36
N VAL A 121 -9.18 11.90 0.61
CA VAL A 121 -9.37 12.52 -0.70
C VAL A 121 -10.28 13.75 -0.59
N SER A 122 -9.92 14.82 -1.29
CA SER A 122 -10.80 15.98 -1.42
C SER A 122 -11.94 15.68 -2.40
N PRO A 123 -13.20 16.08 -2.12
CA PRO A 123 -14.31 15.92 -3.07
C PRO A 123 -14.04 16.51 -4.46
N ASN A 124 -13.18 17.54 -4.56
CA ASN A 124 -12.80 18.12 -5.85
C ASN A 124 -12.06 17.12 -6.76
N VAL A 125 -11.28 16.22 -6.19
CA VAL A 125 -10.58 15.16 -6.94
C VAL A 125 -11.60 14.20 -7.56
N LEU A 126 -12.70 13.92 -6.86
CA LEU A 126 -13.80 13.09 -7.37
C LEU A 126 -14.58 13.77 -8.50
N GLY A 127 -14.43 15.09 -8.68
CA GLY A 127 -15.02 15.84 -9.80
C GLY A 127 -14.27 15.68 -11.14
N ILE A 128 -13.05 15.13 -11.13
CA ILE A 128 -12.27 14.87 -12.35
C ILE A 128 -12.97 13.80 -13.20
N THR A 129 -13.05 14.04 -14.52
CA THR A 129 -13.69 13.14 -15.49
C THR A 129 -12.71 12.69 -16.59
N GLY A 130 -13.16 11.82 -17.50
CA GLY A 130 -12.30 11.27 -18.55
C GLY A 130 -11.38 10.17 -18.02
N ASN A 131 -10.22 9.98 -18.66
CA ASN A 131 -9.30 8.89 -18.33
C ASN A 131 -8.80 8.91 -16.87
N ASN A 132 -8.70 10.11 -16.28
CA ASN A 132 -8.16 10.31 -14.94
C ASN A 132 -9.25 10.33 -13.85
N ALA A 133 -10.50 10.00 -14.21
CA ALA A 133 -11.58 9.93 -13.23
C ALA A 133 -11.31 8.80 -12.23
N ILE A 134 -11.61 9.04 -10.95
CA ILE A 134 -11.37 8.08 -9.88
C ILE A 134 -12.35 6.91 -9.97
N VAL A 135 -11.85 5.68 -9.85
CA VAL A 135 -12.67 4.46 -9.82
C VAL A 135 -12.87 4.00 -8.39
N ASP A 136 -11.78 3.77 -7.65
CA ASP A 136 -11.83 3.33 -6.25
C ASP A 136 -10.48 3.55 -5.52
N TRP A 137 -10.45 3.25 -4.23
CA TRP A 137 -9.25 3.14 -3.41
C TRP A 137 -8.53 1.81 -3.61
N VAL A 138 -7.20 1.82 -3.63
CA VAL A 138 -6.34 0.62 -3.67
C VAL A 138 -5.30 0.66 -2.56
N PHE A 139 -4.96 -0.50 -2.02
CA PHE A 139 -3.96 -0.67 -0.97
C PHE A 139 -2.70 -1.31 -1.56
N LEU A 140 -1.54 -0.71 -1.28
CA LEU A 140 -0.26 -1.16 -1.82
C LEU A 140 0.67 -1.58 -0.69
N GLU A 141 1.46 -2.63 -0.93
CA GLU A 141 2.51 -3.10 -0.02
C GLU A 141 3.84 -3.16 -0.76
N LEU A 142 4.91 -2.75 -0.09
CA LEU A 142 6.26 -3.17 -0.43
C LEU A 142 6.64 -4.37 0.43
N ARG A 143 7.08 -5.45 -0.20
CA ARG A 143 7.61 -6.63 0.50
C ARG A 143 9.11 -6.78 0.30
N ALA A 144 9.77 -7.35 1.31
CA ALA A 144 11.22 -7.48 1.34
C ALA A 144 11.74 -8.35 0.18
N ALA A 145 12.89 -7.97 -0.41
CA ALA A 145 13.52 -8.76 -1.46
C ALA A 145 13.90 -10.20 -1.03
N GLY A 146 14.35 -10.35 0.22
CA GLY A 146 14.77 -11.66 0.76
C GLY A 146 13.63 -12.55 1.23
N ASP A 147 12.44 -11.99 1.45
CA ASP A 147 11.25 -12.71 1.92
C ASP A 147 9.98 -11.95 1.49
N ASN A 148 9.29 -12.50 0.50
CA ASN A 148 8.07 -11.91 -0.06
C ASN A 148 6.83 -12.07 0.83
N THR A 149 6.97 -12.52 2.08
CA THR A 149 5.90 -12.52 3.09
C THR A 149 6.03 -11.34 4.06
N VAL A 150 7.20 -10.70 4.12
CA VAL A 150 7.48 -9.59 5.05
C VAL A 150 7.12 -8.26 4.41
N VAL A 151 6.06 -7.62 4.90
CA VAL A 151 5.67 -6.26 4.53
C VAL A 151 6.62 -5.25 5.17
N LYS A 152 7.16 -4.34 4.36
CA LYS A 152 8.13 -3.30 4.77
C LYS A 152 7.52 -1.91 4.85
N ALA A 153 6.59 -1.61 3.96
CA ALA A 153 5.85 -0.36 3.95
C ALA A 153 4.52 -0.56 3.22
N THR A 154 3.56 0.30 3.53
CA THR A 154 2.26 0.34 2.88
C THR A 154 1.97 1.74 2.35
N ALA A 155 1.04 1.83 1.41
CA ALA A 155 0.49 3.08 0.93
C ALA A 155 -0.96 2.86 0.47
N VAL A 156 -1.77 3.91 0.50
CA VAL A 156 -3.11 3.87 -0.11
C VAL A 156 -3.15 4.88 -1.25
N GLY A 157 -3.70 4.43 -2.38
CA GLY A 157 -3.87 5.24 -3.57
C GLY A 157 -5.29 5.20 -4.11
N LEU A 158 -5.53 5.99 -5.14
CA LEU A 158 -6.74 6.00 -5.94
C LEU A 158 -6.40 5.43 -7.32
N VAL A 159 -7.19 4.46 -7.78
CA VAL A 159 -7.07 3.94 -9.14
C VAL A 159 -7.98 4.76 -10.07
N GLN A 160 -7.45 5.17 -11.22
CA GLN A 160 -8.13 5.96 -12.25
C GLN A 160 -8.69 5.08 -13.37
N ARG A 161 -9.60 5.60 -14.20
CA ARG A 161 -10.27 4.82 -15.25
C ARG A 161 -9.32 4.16 -16.24
N ASP A 162 -8.21 4.80 -16.56
CA ASP A 162 -7.21 4.25 -17.46
C ASP A 162 -6.18 3.32 -16.77
N GLY A 163 -6.36 3.09 -15.47
CA GLY A 163 -5.59 2.17 -14.64
C GLY A 163 -4.45 2.82 -13.86
N ASP A 164 -4.15 4.11 -14.05
CA ASP A 164 -3.10 4.76 -13.24
C ASP A 164 -3.50 4.80 -11.77
N VAL A 165 -2.53 4.53 -10.89
CA VAL A 165 -2.70 4.63 -9.44
C VAL A 165 -1.94 5.85 -8.94
N VAL A 166 -2.68 6.76 -8.33
CA VAL A 166 -2.18 8.06 -7.86
C VAL A 166 -2.43 8.22 -6.37
N ALA A 167 -1.69 9.13 -5.74
CA ALA A 167 -1.93 9.51 -4.36
C ALA A 167 -3.33 10.19 -4.20
N PRO A 168 -3.79 10.41 -2.96
CA PRO A 168 -5.13 10.97 -2.69
C PRO A 168 -5.40 12.37 -3.26
N ASP A 169 -4.38 13.08 -3.75
CA ASP A 169 -4.54 14.35 -4.47
C ASP A 169 -4.98 14.18 -5.94
N GLY A 170 -5.01 12.93 -6.44
CA GLY A 170 -5.43 12.58 -7.79
C GLY A 170 -4.36 12.75 -8.87
N VAL A 171 -3.12 13.12 -8.52
CA VAL A 171 -2.08 13.44 -9.51
C VAL A 171 -0.71 12.91 -9.12
N THR A 172 -0.31 12.99 -7.85
CA THR A 172 1.07 12.64 -7.47
C THR A 172 1.30 11.12 -7.50
N PRO A 173 2.55 10.69 -7.78
CA PRO A 173 2.91 9.28 -7.69
C PRO A 173 2.72 8.73 -6.27
N ILE A 174 2.53 7.42 -6.16
CA ILE A 174 2.51 6.75 -4.86
C ILE A 174 3.89 6.82 -4.24
N SER A 175 3.96 7.19 -2.97
CA SER A 175 5.19 7.16 -2.18
C SER A 175 5.02 6.30 -0.92
N PHE A 176 6.07 5.59 -0.55
CA PHE A 176 6.15 4.78 0.66
C PHE A 176 7.18 5.40 1.59
N VAL A 177 6.92 5.35 2.90
CA VAL A 177 7.94 5.61 3.92
C VAL A 177 8.82 4.37 4.04
N ALA A 178 9.90 4.32 3.25
CA ALA A 178 10.84 3.21 3.17
C ALA A 178 12.18 3.69 2.60
N VAL A 179 13.25 2.98 2.95
CA VAL A 179 14.60 3.24 2.41
C VAL A 179 14.72 2.74 0.97
N PRO A 180 15.52 3.37 0.10
CA PRO A 180 15.84 2.85 -1.23
C PRO A 180 16.43 1.43 -1.17
N ASP A 181 15.78 0.49 -1.84
CA ASP A 181 16.17 -0.93 -1.91
C ASP A 181 15.36 -1.62 -3.03
N PHE A 182 15.52 -2.93 -3.15
CA PHE A 182 14.71 -3.81 -3.99
C PHE A 182 13.49 -4.31 -3.21
N TYR A 183 12.30 -4.16 -3.82
CA TYR A 183 11.04 -4.60 -3.20
C TYR A 183 10.14 -5.33 -4.18
N TYR A 184 9.38 -6.30 -3.69
CA TYR A 184 8.17 -6.72 -4.41
C TYR A 184 7.07 -5.67 -4.20
N LEU A 185 6.34 -5.34 -5.26
CA LEU A 185 5.16 -4.48 -5.14
C LEU A 185 3.90 -5.34 -5.18
N VAL A 186 3.06 -5.21 -4.16
CA VAL A 186 1.73 -5.82 -4.08
C VAL A 186 0.66 -4.75 -4.27
N VAL A 187 -0.39 -5.11 -5.00
CA VAL A 187 -1.62 -4.33 -5.10
C VAL A 187 -2.77 -5.17 -4.58
N ARG A 188 -3.52 -4.62 -3.63
CA ARG A 188 -4.72 -5.18 -3.04
C ARG A 188 -5.91 -4.26 -3.29
N HIS A 189 -7.08 -4.88 -3.41
CA HIS A 189 -8.36 -4.19 -3.50
C HIS A 189 -9.38 -4.90 -2.60
N ARG A 190 -10.39 -4.16 -2.14
CA ARG A 190 -11.40 -4.67 -1.19
C ARG A 190 -12.25 -5.85 -1.70
N ASN A 191 -12.35 -6.04 -3.02
CA ASN A 191 -13.16 -7.11 -3.62
C ASN A 191 -12.54 -7.75 -4.87
N HIS A 192 -11.22 -7.61 -5.05
CA HIS A 192 -10.47 -8.26 -6.12
C HIS A 192 -9.26 -9.01 -5.54
N LEU A 193 -8.89 -10.13 -6.18
CA LEU A 193 -7.70 -10.90 -5.78
C LEU A 193 -6.44 -10.06 -5.97
N ALA A 194 -5.64 -10.00 -4.90
CA ALA A 194 -4.36 -9.30 -4.89
C ALA A 194 -3.39 -9.83 -5.95
N ILE A 195 -2.52 -8.95 -6.43
CA ILE A 195 -1.43 -9.27 -7.35
C ILE A 195 -0.10 -8.76 -6.79
N MET A 196 1.00 -9.43 -7.14
CA MET A 196 2.35 -9.05 -6.74
C MET A 196 3.29 -9.17 -7.93
N SER A 197 4.31 -8.31 -8.00
CA SER A 197 5.40 -8.49 -8.98
C SER A 197 6.11 -9.83 -8.77
N ALA A 198 6.50 -10.50 -9.85
CA ALA A 198 7.25 -11.77 -9.78
C ALA A 198 8.71 -11.56 -9.37
N ASN A 199 9.25 -10.39 -9.70
CA ASN A 199 10.61 -9.98 -9.39
C ASN A 199 10.57 -8.70 -8.54
N THR A 200 11.65 -8.47 -7.81
CA THR A 200 11.84 -7.23 -7.06
C THR A 200 12.14 -6.06 -8.00
N ILE A 201 11.70 -4.88 -7.60
CA ILE A 201 11.85 -3.62 -8.32
C ILE A 201 12.78 -2.74 -7.50
N SER A 202 13.81 -2.18 -8.13
CA SER A 202 14.70 -1.20 -7.47
C SER A 202 13.93 0.10 -7.27
N LEU A 203 13.70 0.49 -6.03
CA LEU A 203 12.97 1.71 -5.70
C LEU A 203 13.88 2.72 -5.01
N GLY A 204 13.64 3.99 -5.29
CA GLY A 204 14.36 5.13 -4.75
C GLY A 204 13.47 6.37 -4.73
N PRO A 205 14.03 7.57 -4.47
CA PRO A 205 13.24 8.80 -4.33
C PRO A 205 12.55 9.22 -5.63
N LEU A 206 13.03 8.77 -6.79
CA LEU A 206 12.36 8.98 -8.07
C LEU A 206 11.36 7.85 -8.31
N ALA A 207 10.13 8.21 -8.68
CA ALA A 207 9.07 7.25 -8.90
C ALA A 207 9.33 6.36 -10.12
N VAL A 208 9.21 5.05 -9.94
CA VAL A 208 9.46 4.05 -11.00
C VAL A 208 8.13 3.57 -11.60
N PRO A 209 7.97 3.55 -12.95
CA PRO A 209 6.80 2.95 -13.59
C PRO A 209 6.68 1.45 -13.35
N VAL A 210 5.52 1.00 -12.88
CA VAL A 210 5.21 -0.42 -12.66
C VAL A 210 3.85 -0.73 -13.29
N ASN A 211 3.88 -1.25 -14.52
CA ASN A 211 2.66 -1.49 -15.28
C ASN A 211 2.28 -2.98 -15.29
N PHE A 212 1.20 -3.32 -14.58
CA PHE A 212 0.66 -4.69 -14.54
C PHE A 212 -0.31 -5.01 -15.68
N THR A 213 -0.71 -4.04 -16.50
CA THR A 213 -1.83 -4.18 -17.45
C THR A 213 -1.42 -4.68 -18.83
N ASN A 214 -0.15 -4.55 -19.22
CA ASN A 214 0.34 -4.94 -20.54
C ASN A 214 1.27 -6.18 -20.52
N GLY A 215 1.56 -6.72 -19.33
CA GLY A 215 2.47 -7.86 -19.15
C GLY A 215 3.95 -7.52 -19.17
N SER A 216 4.35 -6.24 -19.17
CA SER A 216 5.77 -5.85 -19.02
C SER A 216 6.32 -6.21 -17.64
N VAL A 217 5.46 -6.15 -16.61
CA VAL A 217 5.76 -6.64 -15.27
C VAL A 217 5.21 -8.05 -15.14
N ALA A 218 6.11 -9.04 -14.99
CA ALA A 218 5.71 -10.39 -14.65
C ALA A 218 5.05 -10.41 -13.25
N THR A 219 3.97 -11.16 -13.10
CA THR A 219 3.24 -11.31 -11.83
C THR A 219 3.59 -12.64 -11.15
N PHE A 220 3.68 -12.62 -9.82
CA PHE A 220 3.86 -13.82 -9.03
C PHE A 220 2.64 -14.73 -9.21
N GLY A 221 2.85 -16.01 -9.51
CA GLY A 221 1.79 -16.91 -10.01
C GLY A 221 1.61 -16.92 -11.54
N GLY A 222 2.40 -16.11 -12.26
CA GLY A 222 2.39 -16.07 -13.72
C GLY A 222 1.07 -15.58 -14.31
N THR A 223 0.72 -16.06 -15.49
CA THR A 223 -0.47 -15.59 -16.22
C THR A 223 -1.78 -15.87 -15.50
N ALA A 224 -1.82 -16.83 -14.57
CA ALA A 224 -3.02 -17.17 -13.81
C ALA A 224 -3.37 -16.14 -12.72
N ALA A 225 -2.41 -15.31 -12.30
CA ALA A 225 -2.60 -14.30 -11.26
C ALA A 225 -3.49 -13.13 -11.71
N GLN A 226 -3.72 -12.98 -13.02
CA GLN A 226 -4.51 -11.90 -13.60
C GLN A 226 -5.47 -12.44 -14.66
N ARG A 227 -6.58 -11.73 -14.88
CA ARG A 227 -7.49 -11.99 -16.00
C ARG A 227 -6.98 -11.25 -17.25
N LEU A 228 -7.01 -11.92 -18.40
CA LEU A 228 -6.86 -11.27 -19.70
C LEU A 228 -8.25 -10.86 -20.20
N ASN A 229 -8.48 -9.56 -20.38
CA ASN A 229 -9.75 -9.00 -20.81
C ASN A 229 -9.48 -7.95 -21.91
N GLY A 230 -9.94 -8.20 -23.14
CA GLY A 230 -9.79 -7.24 -24.24
C GLY A 230 -8.33 -6.86 -24.59
N GLY A 231 -7.36 -7.75 -24.32
CA GLY A 231 -5.94 -7.50 -24.59
C GLY A 231 -5.17 -6.85 -23.44
N VAL A 232 -5.85 -6.44 -22.36
CA VAL A 232 -5.21 -5.95 -21.14
C VAL A 232 -5.35 -6.97 -20.01
N ARG A 233 -4.44 -6.89 -19.03
CA ARG A 233 -4.44 -7.70 -17.82
C ARG A 233 -5.06 -6.92 -16.66
N ALA A 234 -5.93 -7.58 -15.92
CA ALA A 234 -6.64 -7.01 -14.78
C ALA A 234 -6.60 -7.95 -13.56
N MET A 235 -6.75 -7.38 -12.36
CA MET A 235 -6.96 -8.15 -11.13
C MET A 235 -8.29 -8.90 -11.24
N TRP A 236 -8.33 -10.15 -10.79
CA TRP A 236 -9.56 -10.94 -10.79
C TRP A 236 -10.58 -10.36 -9.81
N ALA A 237 -11.80 -10.09 -10.27
CA ALA A 237 -12.88 -9.59 -9.43
C ALA A 237 -13.58 -10.71 -8.65
N GLY A 238 -14.24 -10.37 -7.54
CA GLY A 238 -15.22 -11.24 -6.88
C GLY A 238 -14.80 -11.84 -5.55
N ASP A 239 -13.67 -11.41 -4.97
CA ASP A 239 -13.29 -11.78 -3.60
C ASP A 239 -14.05 -10.88 -2.62
N VAL A 240 -15.37 -11.06 -2.56
CA VAL A 240 -16.29 -10.21 -1.77
C VAL A 240 -16.01 -10.31 -0.28
N THR A 241 -15.45 -11.44 0.16
CA THR A 241 -15.13 -11.70 1.56
C THR A 241 -13.72 -11.25 1.97
N GLY A 242 -12.88 -10.88 1.02
CA GLY A 242 -11.49 -10.44 1.26
C GLY A 242 -10.59 -11.56 1.78
N ASN A 243 -10.93 -12.82 1.52
CA ASN A 243 -10.22 -13.99 2.06
C ASN A 243 -9.13 -14.53 1.10
N GLY A 244 -8.91 -13.86 -0.03
CA GLY A 244 -7.95 -14.27 -1.04
C GLY A 244 -8.45 -15.42 -1.93
N GLN A 245 -9.73 -15.78 -1.87
CA GLN A 245 -10.35 -16.81 -2.69
C GLN A 245 -11.66 -16.29 -3.29
N VAL A 246 -11.91 -16.69 -4.54
CA VAL A 246 -13.19 -16.49 -5.22
C VAL A 246 -13.84 -17.84 -5.42
N LYS A 247 -15.04 -17.99 -4.85
CA LYS A 247 -15.86 -19.19 -4.92
C LYS A 247 -17.30 -18.83 -5.30
N TYR A 248 -17.84 -19.56 -6.27
CA TYR A 248 -19.24 -19.43 -6.64
C TYR A 248 -20.17 -20.37 -5.87
N ALA A 249 -19.73 -21.60 -5.58
CA ALA A 249 -20.52 -22.60 -4.85
C ALA A 249 -19.72 -23.22 -3.70
N GLY A 250 -20.42 -23.93 -2.81
CA GLY A 250 -19.85 -24.53 -1.61
C GLY A 250 -19.92 -23.60 -0.38
N GLY A 251 -19.37 -24.05 0.74
CA GLY A 251 -19.30 -23.24 1.97
C GLY A 251 -18.38 -22.03 1.79
N SER A 252 -18.73 -20.91 2.43
CA SER A 252 -17.98 -19.64 2.36
C SER A 252 -17.76 -19.16 0.92
N ASN A 253 -18.80 -19.28 0.08
CA ASN A 253 -18.79 -18.71 -1.26
C ASN A 253 -19.02 -17.18 -1.23
N ASP A 254 -18.64 -16.50 -2.31
CA ASP A 254 -18.72 -15.04 -2.40
C ASP A 254 -20.08 -14.55 -2.92
N ARG A 255 -20.94 -15.44 -3.43
CA ARG A 255 -22.27 -15.06 -3.91
C ARG A 255 -23.29 -14.89 -2.80
N ASP A 256 -23.19 -15.65 -1.71
CA ASP A 256 -24.16 -15.64 -0.63
C ASP A 256 -24.16 -14.28 0.10
N PRO A 257 -22.99 -13.64 0.39
CA PRO A 257 -22.94 -12.27 0.89
C PRO A 257 -23.68 -11.24 0.01
N ILE A 258 -23.65 -11.40 -1.32
CA ILE A 258 -24.38 -10.53 -2.25
C ILE A 258 -25.89 -10.69 -2.05
N LEU A 259 -26.39 -11.93 -1.95
CA LEU A 259 -27.80 -12.19 -1.71
C LEU A 259 -28.25 -11.63 -0.35
N VAL A 260 -27.42 -11.82 0.69
CA VAL A 260 -27.68 -11.29 2.03
C VAL A 260 -27.73 -9.76 2.01
N ALA A 261 -26.80 -9.10 1.31
CA ALA A 261 -26.74 -7.64 1.24
C ALA A 261 -28.01 -7.02 0.63
N ILE A 262 -28.66 -7.69 -0.32
CA ILE A 262 -29.93 -7.23 -0.92
C ILE A 262 -31.18 -7.65 -0.13
N GLY A 263 -31.02 -8.19 1.08
CA GLY A 263 -32.10 -8.59 1.97
C GLY A 263 -32.45 -10.08 1.97
N GLY A 264 -31.72 -10.93 1.25
CA GLY A 264 -31.75 -12.39 1.38
C GLY A 264 -32.95 -13.12 0.74
N ALA A 265 -34.11 -12.46 0.62
CA ALA A 265 -35.36 -13.11 0.23
C ALA A 265 -35.79 -12.84 -1.21
N VAL A 266 -35.54 -11.64 -1.74
CA VAL A 266 -35.99 -11.21 -3.08
C VAL A 266 -34.76 -11.02 -3.96
N PRO A 267 -34.40 -11.99 -4.83
CA PRO A 267 -33.17 -11.94 -5.62
C PRO A 267 -33.06 -10.78 -6.61
N THR A 268 -34.18 -10.10 -6.89
CA THR A 268 -34.26 -8.92 -7.76
C THR A 268 -34.18 -7.60 -7.00
N ALA A 269 -34.11 -7.64 -5.66
CA ALA A 269 -33.83 -6.45 -4.86
C ALA A 269 -32.40 -5.96 -5.14
N THR A 270 -32.18 -4.67 -4.90
CA THR A 270 -30.91 -4.01 -5.16
C THR A 270 -30.62 -3.03 -4.04
N VAL A 271 -29.35 -2.85 -3.70
CA VAL A 271 -28.91 -1.86 -2.70
C VAL A 271 -27.87 -0.94 -3.32
N SER A 272 -28.12 0.36 -3.31
CA SER A 272 -27.16 1.37 -3.74
C SER A 272 -26.19 1.71 -2.62
N GLY A 273 -24.92 1.90 -2.95
CA GLY A 273 -23.91 2.36 -2.01
C GLY A 273 -22.51 1.85 -2.31
N TYR A 274 -21.55 2.32 -1.51
CA TYR A 274 -20.17 1.84 -1.56
C TYR A 274 -20.07 0.53 -0.77
N ALA A 275 -20.17 -0.60 -1.46
CA ALA A 275 -20.24 -1.92 -0.82
C ALA A 275 -19.17 -2.88 -1.37
N GLY A 276 -18.63 -3.76 -0.51
CA GLY A 276 -17.71 -4.81 -0.95
C GLY A 276 -18.37 -5.84 -1.88
N THR A 277 -19.70 -5.98 -1.80
CA THR A 277 -20.54 -6.86 -2.61
C THR A 277 -20.82 -6.33 -4.02
N ASP A 278 -20.53 -5.06 -4.29
CA ASP A 278 -20.61 -4.47 -5.63
C ASP A 278 -19.32 -4.80 -6.40
N VAL A 279 -19.32 -5.93 -7.08
CA VAL A 279 -18.14 -6.52 -7.74
C VAL A 279 -17.75 -5.73 -8.98
N ASN A 280 -18.74 -5.16 -9.69
CA ASN A 280 -18.50 -4.37 -10.89
C ASN A 280 -18.30 -2.86 -10.63
N LEU A 281 -18.39 -2.44 -9.36
CA LEU A 281 -18.14 -1.07 -8.91
C LEU A 281 -19.05 -0.05 -9.62
N ASN A 282 -20.34 -0.39 -9.80
CA ASN A 282 -21.32 0.51 -10.40
C ASN A 282 -22.14 1.33 -9.37
N GLY A 283 -21.90 1.08 -8.09
CA GLY A 283 -22.60 1.68 -6.95
C GLY A 283 -23.91 1.01 -6.57
N VAL A 284 -24.19 -0.18 -7.10
CA VAL A 284 -25.43 -0.94 -6.84
C VAL A 284 -25.12 -2.43 -6.74
N THR A 285 -25.27 -3.00 -5.55
CA THR A 285 -25.23 -4.45 -5.35
C THR A 285 -26.51 -5.10 -5.91
N LYS A 286 -26.34 -6.08 -6.80
CA LYS A 286 -27.40 -6.87 -7.45
C LYS A 286 -27.06 -8.35 -7.49
N TYR A 287 -28.04 -9.20 -7.16
CA TYR A 287 -27.88 -10.66 -7.25
C TYR A 287 -28.43 -11.28 -8.55
N ALA A 288 -29.44 -10.66 -9.18
CA ALA A 288 -30.04 -11.13 -10.42
C ALA A 288 -30.31 -9.96 -11.39
N GLY A 289 -30.64 -10.30 -12.64
CA GLY A 289 -30.84 -9.33 -13.73
C GLY A 289 -29.56 -9.05 -14.52
N SER A 290 -29.62 -8.10 -15.46
CA SER A 290 -28.45 -7.72 -16.24
C SER A 290 -27.39 -7.03 -15.38
N ALA A 291 -26.11 -7.32 -15.65
CA ALA A 291 -24.96 -6.77 -14.94
C ALA A 291 -25.04 -6.95 -13.41
N ASN A 292 -25.45 -8.14 -12.96
CA ASN A 292 -25.44 -8.49 -11.55
C ASN A 292 -24.03 -8.92 -11.08
N ASP A 293 -23.76 -8.75 -9.79
CA ASP A 293 -22.44 -8.99 -9.19
C ASP A 293 -22.12 -10.48 -9.06
N ARG A 294 -23.17 -11.30 -8.89
CA ARG A 294 -23.06 -12.76 -8.80
C ARG A 294 -22.47 -13.38 -10.07
N ASP A 295 -22.88 -12.90 -11.24
CA ASP A 295 -22.41 -13.45 -12.53
C ASP A 295 -20.95 -13.07 -12.82
N ALA A 296 -20.46 -11.97 -12.25
CA ALA A 296 -19.04 -11.62 -12.28
C ALA A 296 -18.20 -12.68 -11.53
N ILE A 297 -18.65 -13.12 -10.34
CA ILE A 297 -18.01 -14.22 -9.60
C ILE A 297 -18.02 -15.52 -10.41
N LEU A 298 -19.16 -15.85 -11.04
CA LEU A 298 -19.28 -17.06 -11.87
C LEU A 298 -18.24 -17.05 -13.00
N THR A 299 -18.11 -15.90 -13.66
CA THR A 299 -17.16 -15.70 -14.76
C THR A 299 -15.72 -15.81 -14.25
N THR A 300 -15.40 -15.24 -13.09
CA THR A 300 -14.08 -15.35 -12.46
C THR A 300 -13.68 -16.81 -12.22
N VAL A 301 -14.58 -17.66 -11.73
CA VAL A 301 -14.24 -19.08 -11.47
C VAL A 301 -14.23 -19.96 -12.72
N GLY A 302 -14.59 -19.44 -13.89
CA GLY A 302 -14.53 -20.16 -15.17
C GLY A 302 -15.87 -20.32 -15.90
N GLY A 303 -16.94 -19.69 -15.40
CA GLY A 303 -18.23 -19.56 -16.08
C GLY A 303 -19.11 -20.80 -16.02
N THR A 304 -18.62 -21.93 -16.53
CA THR A 304 -19.41 -23.17 -16.68
C THR A 304 -19.20 -24.17 -15.56
N VAL A 305 -18.11 -24.04 -14.79
CA VAL A 305 -17.77 -24.92 -13.67
C VAL A 305 -17.89 -24.13 -12.36
N PRO A 306 -19.09 -24.10 -11.72
CA PRO A 306 -19.34 -23.27 -10.54
C PRO A 306 -18.60 -23.75 -9.28
N THR A 307 -17.97 -24.93 -9.32
CA THR A 307 -17.23 -25.53 -8.21
C THR A 307 -15.73 -25.20 -8.23
N ALA A 308 -15.25 -24.54 -9.28
CA ALA A 308 -13.87 -24.08 -9.33
C ALA A 308 -13.65 -22.97 -8.29
N THR A 309 -12.44 -22.94 -7.73
CA THR A 309 -11.99 -21.88 -6.83
C THR A 309 -10.82 -21.18 -7.49
N ARG A 310 -10.80 -19.85 -7.41
CA ARG A 310 -9.64 -19.05 -7.78
C ARG A 310 -9.02 -18.46 -6.53
N THR A 311 -7.72 -18.61 -6.35
CA THR A 311 -7.00 -18.13 -5.17
C THR A 311 -5.96 -17.10 -5.60
N THR A 312 -5.74 -16.06 -4.80
CA THR A 312 -4.60 -15.17 -5.00
C THR A 312 -3.29 -15.96 -4.87
N PHE A 313 -2.28 -15.55 -5.61
CA PHE A 313 -0.93 -16.11 -5.47
C PHE A 313 -0.10 -15.35 -4.43
N VAL A 314 -0.61 -14.21 -3.95
CA VAL A 314 0.06 -13.39 -2.95
C VAL A 314 0.02 -14.13 -1.61
N PRO A 315 1.19 -14.45 -1.01
CA PRO A 315 1.26 -15.07 0.31
C PRO A 315 0.65 -14.19 1.41
#